data_AF-A0A519H562-F1
#
_entry.id   AF-A0A519H562-F1
#
_cell.length_a   1.000
_cell.length_b   1.000
_cell.length_c   1.000
_cell.angle_alpha   90.00
_cell.angle_beta   90.00
_cell.angle_gamma   90.00
#
_symmetry.space_group_name_H-M   'P 1'
#
loop_
_entity.id
_entity.type
_entity.pdbx_description
1 polymer ?
#
loop_
_entity_poly.entity_id
_entity_poly.type
_entity_poly.pdbx_seq_one_letter_code
_entity_poly.pdbx_strand_id
1 'polypeptide(L)'
;MDELMERIVEITTGVEEDSNHGAELRGSSFDYLTQPGTDLAAKAQAFHAWAENRVAHGVFPYAKRLGGRPGATAELTLLDGQRHAGLNFSSQEYLSLARHPKVCAAAQAAMERYGVHSAGSTALAGNVEEAVALEAELGELLRTPEVLLFPTGWAAGFGAIKGLVRETDHIIIDQLAHNCLHEGAR
;
A
#
# COMPACT_ATOMS: atom_id res chain seq x y z
N MET A 1 15.52 23.04 -22.74
CA MET A 1 14.62 22.85 -21.58
C MET A 1 13.19 23.15 -21.99
N ASP A 2 12.99 24.21 -22.78
CA ASP A 2 11.69 24.57 -23.35
C ASP A 2 11.11 23.53 -24.32
N GLU A 3 11.92 22.94 -25.20
CA GLU A 3 11.49 21.87 -26.13
C GLU A 3 11.01 20.58 -25.43
N LEU A 4 11.57 20.27 -24.26
CA LEU A 4 11.15 19.10 -23.48
C LEU A 4 9.83 19.39 -22.74
N MET A 5 9.64 20.63 -22.29
CA MET A 5 8.40 21.08 -21.68
C MET A 5 7.26 21.20 -22.70
N GLU A 6 7.53 21.70 -23.90
CA GLU A 6 6.53 21.71 -24.99
C GLU A 6 6.10 20.30 -25.36
N ARG A 7 7.02 19.33 -25.45
CA ARG A 7 6.66 17.93 -25.74
C ARG A 7 5.88 17.25 -24.60
N ILE A 8 6.11 17.63 -23.34
CA ILE A 8 5.33 17.14 -22.20
C ILE A 8 3.91 17.74 -22.22
N VAL A 9 3.77 19.02 -22.61
CA VAL A 9 2.48 19.68 -22.79
C VAL A 9 1.71 19.06 -23.97
N GLU A 10 2.37 18.81 -25.10
CA GLU A 10 1.75 18.17 -26.27
C GLU A 10 1.24 16.75 -25.98
N ILE A 11 1.98 15.96 -25.18
CA ILE A 11 1.55 14.63 -24.70
C ILE A 11 0.32 14.73 -23.78
N THR A 12 0.14 15.85 -23.08
CA THR A 12 -0.97 16.03 -22.12
C THR A 12 -2.19 16.73 -22.71
N THR A 13 -2.07 17.44 -23.85
CA THR A 13 -3.17 18.23 -24.43
C THR A 13 -3.68 17.72 -25.79
N GLY A 14 -3.02 16.74 -26.40
CA GLY A 14 -3.31 16.26 -27.76
C GLY A 14 -4.33 15.12 -27.90
N VAL A 15 -5.11 14.81 -26.87
CA VAL A 15 -6.16 13.77 -26.97
C VAL A 15 -7.48 14.46 -27.29
N GLU A 16 -7.93 14.35 -28.54
CA GLU A 16 -9.31 14.65 -28.91
C GLU A 16 -10.24 13.84 -27.99
N GLU A 17 -11.16 14.53 -27.29
CA GLU A 17 -12.17 13.92 -26.42
C GLU A 17 -13.17 13.11 -27.25
N ASP A 18 -12.78 11.90 -27.62
CA ASP A 18 -13.75 10.84 -27.88
C ASP A 18 -14.45 10.59 -26.54
N SER A 19 -15.75 10.86 -26.48
CA SER A 19 -16.56 10.92 -25.24
C SER A 19 -16.55 9.65 -24.37
N ASN A 20 -15.87 8.60 -24.82
CA ASN A 20 -15.72 7.32 -24.13
C ASN A 20 -14.25 6.97 -23.75
N HIS A 21 -13.26 7.75 -24.18
CA HIS A 21 -11.86 7.52 -23.82
C HIS A 21 -11.58 7.92 -22.36
N GLY A 22 -10.94 7.04 -21.58
CA GLY A 22 -10.57 7.32 -20.20
C GLY A 22 -11.63 6.98 -19.15
N ALA A 23 -12.79 6.43 -19.53
CA ALA A 23 -13.78 5.94 -18.57
C ALA A 23 -13.20 4.84 -17.66
N GLU A 24 -12.31 4.02 -18.20
CA GLU A 24 -11.50 3.02 -17.50
C GLU A 24 -10.49 3.62 -16.51
N LEU A 25 -10.17 4.92 -16.61
CA LEU A 25 -9.27 5.60 -15.67
C LEU A 25 -10.03 6.36 -14.57
N ARG A 26 -11.33 6.58 -14.73
CA ARG A 26 -12.18 7.35 -13.80
C ARG A 26 -12.66 6.53 -12.59
N GLY A 27 -12.98 7.25 -11.53
CA GLY A 27 -13.49 6.70 -10.28
C GLY A 27 -12.45 5.93 -9.46
N SER A 28 -12.87 5.47 -8.29
CA SER A 28 -12.07 4.71 -7.33
C SER A 28 -12.88 3.57 -6.74
N SER A 29 -12.21 2.58 -6.14
CA SER A 29 -12.88 1.54 -5.36
C SER A 29 -13.74 2.10 -4.23
N PHE A 30 -13.41 3.31 -3.73
CA PHE A 30 -14.19 4.03 -2.74
C PHE A 30 -15.63 4.37 -3.18
N ASP A 31 -15.85 4.60 -4.47
CA ASP A 31 -17.19 4.93 -5.01
C ASP A 31 -18.17 3.76 -4.85
N TYR A 32 -17.64 2.55 -4.58
CA TYR A 32 -18.39 1.31 -4.48
C TYR A 32 -18.47 0.73 -3.07
N LEU A 33 -18.04 1.46 -2.03
CA LEU A 33 -18.10 0.96 -0.63
C LEU A 33 -19.54 0.76 -0.13
N THR A 34 -20.46 1.63 -0.54
CA THR A 34 -21.86 1.59 -0.10
C THR A 34 -22.79 1.52 -1.31
N GLN A 35 -22.99 0.30 -1.81
CA GLN A 35 -23.90 0.02 -2.91
C GLN A 35 -25.27 -0.45 -2.42
N PRO A 36 -26.38 0.11 -2.94
CA PRO A 36 -27.72 -0.37 -2.63
C PRO A 36 -27.94 -1.77 -3.24
N GLY A 37 -28.77 -2.58 -2.59
CA GLY A 37 -29.10 -3.91 -3.10
C GLY A 37 -29.71 -4.81 -2.02
N THR A 38 -30.60 -5.70 -2.43
CA THR A 38 -31.28 -6.66 -1.54
C THR A 38 -30.46 -7.94 -1.33
N ASP A 39 -29.49 -8.21 -2.21
CA ASP A 39 -28.60 -9.38 -2.14
C ASP A 39 -27.14 -8.99 -2.43
N LEU A 40 -26.24 -9.98 -2.27
CA LEU A 40 -24.80 -9.77 -2.45
C LEU A 40 -24.41 -9.49 -3.90
N ALA A 41 -25.09 -10.09 -4.88
CA ALA A 41 -24.79 -9.90 -6.28
C ALA A 41 -25.12 -8.48 -6.73
N ALA A 42 -26.30 -7.99 -6.36
CA ALA A 42 -26.73 -6.61 -6.61
C ALA A 42 -25.76 -5.59 -6.01
N LYS A 43 -25.29 -5.83 -4.78
CA LYS A 43 -24.31 -4.95 -4.11
C LYS A 43 -22.93 -4.94 -4.79
N ALA A 44 -22.53 -6.03 -5.43
CA ALA A 44 -21.22 -6.15 -6.07
C ALA A 44 -21.23 -5.78 -7.56
N GLN A 45 -22.40 -5.76 -8.21
CA GLN A 45 -22.52 -5.64 -9.67
C GLN A 45 -21.84 -4.38 -10.23
N ALA A 46 -22.05 -3.22 -9.60
CA ALA A 46 -21.45 -1.96 -10.05
C ALA A 46 -19.91 -1.98 -9.95
N PHE A 47 -19.38 -2.47 -8.82
CA PHE A 47 -17.94 -2.66 -8.65
C PHE A 47 -17.38 -3.64 -9.67
N HIS A 48 -18.09 -4.75 -9.90
CA HIS A 48 -17.67 -5.77 -10.84
C HIS A 48 -17.57 -5.22 -12.26
N ALA A 49 -18.58 -4.49 -12.73
CA ALA A 49 -18.55 -3.84 -14.05
C ALA A 49 -17.40 -2.83 -14.18
N TRP A 50 -17.14 -2.03 -13.13
CA TRP A 50 -16.01 -1.11 -13.08
C TRP A 50 -14.66 -1.84 -13.14
N ALA A 51 -14.52 -2.93 -12.40
CA ALA A 51 -13.32 -3.75 -12.39
C ALA A 51 -13.09 -4.45 -13.74
N GLU A 52 -14.12 -5.05 -14.33
CA GLU A 52 -14.04 -5.70 -15.65
C GLU A 52 -13.61 -4.73 -16.74
N ASN A 53 -14.19 -3.53 -16.76
CA ASN A 53 -13.78 -2.49 -17.71
C ASN A 53 -12.29 -2.18 -17.59
N ARG A 54 -11.77 -2.02 -16.36
CA ARG A 54 -10.35 -1.76 -16.12
C ARG A 54 -9.45 -2.93 -16.48
N VAL A 55 -9.90 -4.17 -16.25
CA VAL A 55 -9.16 -5.38 -16.62
C VAL A 55 -9.06 -5.50 -18.13
N ALA A 56 -10.16 -5.30 -18.85
CA ALA A 56 -10.19 -5.33 -20.32
C ALA A 56 -9.25 -4.31 -20.97
N HIS A 57 -8.95 -3.21 -20.28
CA HIS A 57 -8.03 -2.17 -20.75
C HIS A 57 -6.64 -2.22 -20.10
N GLY A 58 -6.34 -3.23 -19.28
CA GLY A 58 -5.01 -3.38 -18.64
C GLY A 58 -4.66 -2.32 -17.58
N VAL A 59 -5.65 -1.57 -17.09
CA VAL A 59 -5.47 -0.46 -16.12
C VAL A 59 -6.00 -0.79 -14.73
N PHE A 60 -6.43 -2.02 -14.48
CA PHE A 60 -6.86 -2.44 -13.14
C PHE A 60 -5.65 -2.44 -12.18
N PRO A 61 -5.67 -1.64 -11.11
CA PRO A 61 -4.48 -1.45 -10.28
C PRO A 61 -4.22 -2.63 -9.34
N TYR A 62 -5.25 -3.42 -9.05
CA TYR A 62 -5.19 -4.53 -8.10
C TYR A 62 -4.87 -5.86 -8.82
N ALA A 63 -4.39 -6.86 -8.07
CA ALA A 63 -4.10 -8.21 -8.56
C ALA A 63 -2.90 -8.40 -9.52
N LYS A 64 -1.89 -7.52 -9.44
CA LYS A 64 -0.56 -7.78 -10.03
C LYS A 64 0.18 -8.82 -9.20
N ARG A 65 0.50 -9.97 -9.80
CA ARG A 65 1.21 -11.07 -9.12
C ARG A 65 2.70 -11.00 -9.42
N LEU A 66 3.50 -10.83 -8.39
CA LEU A 66 4.96 -10.91 -8.50
C LEU A 66 5.39 -12.39 -8.57
N GLY A 67 6.10 -12.77 -9.64
CA GLY A 67 6.53 -14.14 -9.89
C GLY A 67 7.74 -14.61 -9.08
N GLY A 68 8.31 -13.74 -8.24
CA GLY A 68 9.51 -14.05 -7.47
C GLY A 68 9.78 -13.03 -6.37
N ARG A 69 11.04 -12.98 -5.92
CA ARG A 69 11.46 -12.03 -4.88
C ARG A 69 11.54 -10.62 -5.49
N PRO A 70 11.13 -9.56 -4.76
CA PRO A 70 11.31 -8.18 -5.21
C PRO A 70 12.77 -7.88 -5.55
N GLY A 71 13.02 -7.13 -6.62
CA GLY A 71 14.37 -6.76 -7.04
C GLY A 71 14.37 -5.76 -8.20
N ALA A 72 15.57 -5.45 -8.70
CA ALA A 72 15.78 -4.54 -9.83
C ALA A 72 15.10 -5.00 -11.13
N THR A 73 14.81 -6.30 -11.23
CA THR A 73 13.94 -6.87 -12.25
C THR A 73 12.76 -7.57 -11.60
N ALA A 74 11.64 -7.64 -12.31
CA ALA A 74 10.44 -8.32 -11.87
C ALA A 74 9.78 -9.07 -13.03
N GLU A 75 9.17 -10.20 -12.69
CA GLU A 75 8.16 -10.84 -13.52
C GLU A 75 6.80 -10.58 -12.86
N LEU A 76 5.87 -9.98 -13.60
CA LEU A 76 4.52 -9.69 -13.15
C LEU A 76 3.53 -10.47 -14.01
N THR A 77 2.50 -11.03 -13.36
CA THR A 77 1.33 -11.56 -14.06
C THR A 77 0.11 -10.74 -13.68
N LEU A 78 -0.55 -10.18 -14.70
CA LEU A 78 -1.79 -9.43 -14.54
C LEU A 78 -2.98 -10.38 -14.33
N LEU A 79 -4.14 -9.79 -14.06
CA LEU A 79 -5.36 -10.54 -13.78
C LEU A 79 -5.93 -11.25 -15.02
N ASP A 80 -5.76 -10.65 -16.21
CA ASP A 80 -6.11 -11.23 -17.51
C ASP A 80 -5.14 -12.34 -17.97
N GLY A 81 -4.11 -12.64 -17.17
CA GLY A 81 -3.09 -13.64 -17.47
C GLY A 81 -1.88 -13.11 -18.24
N GLN A 82 -1.87 -11.85 -18.67
CA GLN A 82 -0.71 -11.25 -19.33
C GLN A 82 0.52 -11.28 -18.42
N ARG A 83 1.68 -11.60 -19.01
CA ARG A 83 2.96 -11.66 -18.31
C ARG A 83 3.89 -10.55 -18.80
N HIS A 84 4.49 -9.83 -17.86
CA HIS A 84 5.47 -8.79 -18.12
C HIS A 84 6.76 -9.11 -17.39
N ALA A 85 7.90 -8.90 -18.03
CA ALA A 85 9.21 -9.05 -17.43
C ALA A 85 10.10 -7.87 -17.81
N GLY A 86 10.84 -7.31 -16.85
CA GLY A 86 11.70 -6.16 -17.12
C GLY A 86 12.28 -5.52 -15.87
N LEU A 87 12.81 -4.30 -16.05
CA LEU A 87 13.29 -3.46 -14.94
C LEU A 87 12.11 -3.02 -14.07
N ASN A 88 12.30 -3.09 -12.76
CA ASN A 88 11.26 -2.81 -11.79
C ASN A 88 11.41 -1.40 -11.20
N PHE A 89 10.87 -0.40 -11.90
CA PHE A 89 10.77 0.97 -11.41
C PHE A 89 9.56 1.21 -10.49
N SER A 90 8.76 0.18 -10.22
CA SER A 90 7.57 0.25 -9.36
C SER A 90 7.81 -0.20 -7.93
N SER A 91 9.02 -0.69 -7.62
CA SER A 91 9.37 -1.21 -6.31
C SER A 91 9.48 -0.10 -5.27
N GLN A 92 9.09 -0.40 -4.03
CA GLN A 92 9.36 0.42 -2.84
C GLN A 92 10.58 -0.10 -2.05
N GLU A 93 11.25 -1.15 -2.54
CA GLU A 93 12.49 -1.68 -1.96
C GLU A 93 13.71 -0.85 -2.39
N TYR A 94 13.78 0.41 -1.93
CA TYR A 94 14.81 1.38 -2.33
C TYR A 94 16.25 0.88 -2.08
N LEU A 95 16.44 0.16 -0.97
CA LEU A 95 17.75 -0.37 -0.56
C LEU A 95 17.91 -1.88 -0.85
N SER A 96 16.91 -2.51 -1.48
CA SER A 96 16.92 -3.95 -1.78
C SER A 96 17.19 -4.86 -0.56
N LEU A 97 16.76 -4.45 0.64
CA LEU A 97 17.05 -5.16 1.88
C LEU A 97 16.31 -6.49 2.00
N ALA A 98 15.18 -6.67 1.31
CA ALA A 98 14.48 -7.96 1.24
C ALA A 98 15.33 -9.12 0.69
N ARG A 99 16.47 -8.82 0.04
CA ARG A 99 17.43 -9.79 -0.48
C ARG A 99 18.73 -9.86 0.30
N HIS A 100 18.94 -8.94 1.24
CA HIS A 100 20.20 -8.84 1.94
C HIS A 100 20.47 -10.12 2.75
N PRO A 101 21.61 -10.83 2.56
CA PRO A 101 21.84 -12.13 3.16
C PRO A 101 21.68 -12.15 4.69
N LYS A 102 22.14 -11.08 5.37
CA LYS A 102 21.99 -10.96 6.82
C LYS A 102 20.53 -10.81 7.27
N VAL A 103 19.69 -10.12 6.47
CA VAL A 103 18.26 -9.94 6.79
C VAL A 103 17.52 -11.27 6.62
N CYS A 104 17.82 -12.00 5.53
CA CYS A 104 17.24 -13.33 5.32
C CYS A 104 17.64 -14.32 6.41
N ALA A 105 18.92 -14.33 6.80
CA ALA A 105 19.41 -15.19 7.87
C ALA A 105 18.76 -14.85 9.23
N ALA A 106 18.61 -13.57 9.56
CA ALA A 106 17.92 -13.14 10.78
C ALA A 106 16.45 -13.58 10.79
N ALA A 107 15.73 -13.42 9.68
CA ALA A 107 14.34 -13.86 9.56
C ALA A 107 14.20 -15.39 9.70
N GLN A 108 15.12 -16.17 9.11
CA GLN A 108 15.14 -17.63 9.27
C GLN A 108 15.40 -18.04 10.73
N ALA A 109 16.34 -17.39 11.41
CA ALA A 109 16.62 -17.66 12.82
C ALA A 109 15.43 -17.30 13.73
N ALA A 110 14.77 -16.18 13.48
CA ALA A 110 13.55 -15.79 14.19
C ALA A 110 12.42 -16.80 13.98
N MET A 111 12.23 -17.28 12.74
CA MET A 111 11.22 -18.29 12.44
C MET A 111 11.50 -19.64 13.13
N GLU A 112 12.77 -20.05 13.22
CA GLU A 112 13.16 -21.26 13.97
C GLU A 112 12.88 -21.10 15.47
N ARG A 113 13.14 -19.91 16.04
CA ARG A 113 12.97 -19.64 17.47
C ARG A 113 11.51 -19.44 17.91
N TYR A 114 10.71 -18.72 17.12
CA TYR A 114 9.36 -18.28 17.50
C TYR A 114 8.24 -18.89 16.66
N GLY A 115 8.56 -19.59 15.58
CA GLY A 115 7.60 -19.93 14.55
C GLY A 115 7.16 -18.70 13.74
N VAL A 116 6.01 -18.81 13.08
CA VAL A 116 5.51 -17.80 12.14
C VAL A 116 4.51 -16.81 12.75
N HIS A 117 4.14 -16.99 14.02
CA HIS A 117 3.09 -16.19 14.67
C HIS A 117 3.26 -16.15 16.19
N SER A 118 3.01 -15.00 16.81
CA SER A 118 3.11 -14.79 18.26
C SER A 118 1.89 -15.27 19.06
N ALA A 119 0.82 -15.70 18.40
CA ALA A 119 -0.41 -16.28 18.98
C ALA A 119 -1.16 -15.40 20.00
N GLY A 120 -0.81 -14.12 20.15
CA GLY A 120 -1.42 -13.22 21.12
C GLY A 120 -1.17 -11.75 20.80
N SER A 121 -1.96 -10.88 21.43
CA SER A 121 -1.67 -9.44 21.48
C SER A 121 -0.55 -9.16 22.46
N THR A 122 -0.01 -7.95 22.47
CA THR A 122 0.96 -7.50 23.48
C THR A 122 0.42 -7.68 24.90
N ALA A 123 -0.88 -7.45 25.11
CA ALA A 123 -1.57 -7.65 26.39
C ALA A 123 -1.69 -9.14 26.80
N LEU A 124 -1.61 -10.06 25.85
CA LEU A 124 -1.73 -11.51 26.06
C LEU A 124 -0.42 -12.23 25.70
N ALA A 125 0.71 -11.67 26.11
CA ALA A 125 2.05 -12.24 25.96
C ALA A 125 2.49 -12.51 24.51
N GLY A 126 1.95 -11.78 23.54
CA GLY A 126 2.35 -11.87 22.13
C GLY A 126 3.46 -10.91 21.70
N ASN A 127 4.05 -10.14 22.63
CA ASN A 127 5.20 -9.28 22.34
C ASN A 127 6.50 -10.06 22.53
N VAL A 128 7.22 -10.32 21.44
CA VAL A 128 8.47 -11.10 21.47
C VAL A 128 9.68 -10.23 21.83
N GLU A 129 10.74 -10.84 22.33
CA GLU A 129 11.96 -10.13 22.76
C GLU A 129 12.57 -9.27 21.65
N GLU A 130 12.56 -9.73 20.40
CA GLU A 130 13.11 -9.01 19.24
C GLU A 130 12.27 -7.79 18.88
N ALA A 131 10.98 -7.78 19.18
CA ALA A 131 10.14 -6.60 18.98
C ALA A 131 10.53 -5.50 19.97
N VAL A 132 10.72 -5.85 21.25
CA VAL A 132 11.18 -4.92 22.29
C VAL A 132 12.59 -4.41 22.00
N ALA A 133 13.50 -5.28 21.56
CA ALA A 133 14.85 -4.89 21.16
C ALA A 133 14.82 -3.92 19.96
N LEU A 134 13.96 -4.18 18.96
CA LEU A 134 13.79 -3.31 17.81
C LEU A 134 13.21 -1.95 18.21
N GLU A 135 12.26 -1.89 19.15
CA GLU A 135 11.75 -0.61 19.69
C GLU A 135 12.87 0.22 20.31
N ALA A 136 13.75 -0.40 21.12
CA ALA A 136 14.89 0.27 21.73
C ALA A 136 15.91 0.78 20.69
N GLU A 137 16.33 -0.07 19.74
CA GLU A 137 17.26 0.31 18.67
C GLU A 137 16.70 1.44 17.79
N LEU A 138 15.40 1.39 17.48
CA LEU A 138 14.72 2.48 16.76
C LEU A 138 14.66 3.75 17.59
N GLY A 139 14.45 3.64 18.91
CA GLY A 139 14.48 4.78 19.83
C GLY A 139 15.82 5.51 19.79
N GLU A 140 16.93 4.76 19.84
CA GLU A 140 18.28 5.30 19.70
C GLU A 140 18.50 5.94 18.32
N LEU A 141 18.11 5.24 17.25
CA LEU A 141 18.28 5.70 15.87
C LEU A 141 17.51 7.01 15.60
N LEU A 142 16.24 7.06 16.03
CA LEU A 142 15.34 8.19 15.83
C LEU A 142 15.52 9.29 16.89
N ARG A 143 16.31 9.03 17.93
CA ARG A 143 16.53 9.92 19.08
C ARG A 143 15.23 10.29 19.79
N THR A 144 14.37 9.30 19.99
CA THR A 144 13.10 9.42 20.72
C THR A 144 13.15 8.55 21.98
N PRO A 145 12.56 8.99 23.11
CA PRO A 145 12.58 8.21 24.34
C PRO A 145 11.80 6.89 24.25
N GLU A 146 10.79 6.82 23.38
CA GLU A 146 9.90 5.67 23.25
C GLU A 146 9.53 5.43 21.78
N VAL A 147 9.37 4.16 21.41
CA VAL A 147 8.90 3.68 20.11
C VAL A 147 7.87 2.59 20.33
N LEU A 148 6.81 2.60 19.51
CA LEU A 148 5.80 1.55 19.50
C LEU A 148 5.74 0.92 18.11
N LEU A 149 5.82 -0.41 18.05
CA LEU A 149 5.67 -1.14 16.79
C LEU A 149 4.20 -1.38 16.43
N PHE A 150 3.90 -1.19 15.16
CA PHE A 150 2.61 -1.54 14.56
C PHE A 150 2.83 -2.54 13.42
N PRO A 151 1.83 -3.39 13.10
CA PRO A 151 1.96 -4.36 12.01
C PRO A 151 2.23 -3.72 10.64
N THR A 152 1.81 -2.47 10.42
CA THR A 152 2.03 -1.73 9.17
C THR A 152 2.18 -0.23 9.45
N GLY A 153 2.81 0.50 8.52
CA GLY A 153 2.86 1.97 8.57
C GLY A 153 1.49 2.63 8.45
N TRP A 154 0.53 1.98 7.77
CA TRP A 154 -0.86 2.46 7.75
C TRP A 154 -1.46 2.41 9.16
N ALA A 155 -1.31 1.28 9.86
CA ALA A 155 -1.82 1.12 11.23
C ALA A 155 -1.12 2.06 12.23
N ALA A 156 0.18 2.32 12.05
CA ALA A 156 0.90 3.29 12.86
C ALA A 156 0.31 4.71 12.73
N GLY A 157 0.11 5.18 11.49
CA GLY A 157 -0.46 6.52 11.26
C GLY A 157 -1.90 6.65 11.76
N PHE A 158 -2.75 5.65 11.46
CA PHE A 158 -4.13 5.60 11.95
C PHE A 158 -4.18 5.56 13.49
N GLY A 159 -3.42 4.64 14.10
CA GLY A 159 -3.37 4.41 15.53
C GLY A 159 -2.81 5.59 16.31
N ALA A 160 -1.82 6.30 15.77
CA ALA A 160 -1.28 7.51 16.39
C ALA A 160 -2.36 8.57 16.57
N ILE A 161 -3.16 8.85 15.53
CA ILE A 161 -4.24 9.83 15.62
C ILE A 161 -5.34 9.34 16.56
N LYS A 162 -5.85 8.11 16.37
CA LYS A 162 -6.93 7.56 17.21
C LYS A 162 -6.55 7.42 18.68
N GLY A 163 -5.27 7.16 18.98
CA GLY A 163 -4.78 7.01 20.35
C GLY A 163 -4.59 8.36 21.06
N LEU A 164 -4.12 9.38 20.35
CA LEU A 164 -3.69 10.65 20.95
C LEU A 164 -4.78 11.73 20.92
N VAL A 165 -5.54 11.84 19.84
CA VAL A 165 -6.48 12.94 19.63
C VAL A 165 -7.80 12.69 20.37
N ARG A 166 -8.43 13.75 20.89
CA ARG A 166 -9.74 13.75 21.55
C ARG A 166 -10.74 14.62 20.79
N GLU A 167 -12.02 14.49 21.11
CA GLU A 167 -13.11 15.22 20.47
C GLU A 167 -12.96 16.75 20.53
N THR A 168 -12.24 17.26 21.52
CA THR A 168 -11.98 18.69 21.72
C THR A 168 -10.77 19.22 20.96
N ASP A 169 -9.98 18.34 20.36
CA ASP A 169 -8.73 18.72 19.70
C ASP A 169 -8.98 19.08 18.23
N HIS A 170 -8.06 19.83 17.64
CA HIS A 170 -8.08 20.17 16.22
C HIS A 170 -6.93 19.46 15.50
N ILE A 171 -7.23 18.84 14.36
CA ILE A 171 -6.24 18.22 13.48
C ILE A 171 -6.05 19.14 12.26
N ILE A 172 -4.83 19.59 12.03
CA ILE A 172 -4.43 20.22 10.77
C ILE A 172 -3.68 19.16 9.97
N ILE A 173 -4.21 18.81 8.80
CA ILE A 173 -3.67 17.75 7.94
C ILE A 173 -3.41 18.30 6.54
N ASP A 174 -2.25 17.97 6.00
CA ASP A 174 -1.93 18.28 4.60
C ASP A 174 -2.87 17.52 3.66
N GLN A 175 -3.28 18.16 2.55
CA GLN A 175 -4.22 17.57 1.60
C GLN A 175 -3.68 16.29 0.93
N LEU A 176 -2.36 16.15 0.82
CA LEU A 176 -1.68 14.99 0.23
C LEU A 176 -1.15 14.02 1.30
N ALA A 177 -1.51 14.23 2.57
CA ALA A 177 -1.18 13.29 3.62
C ALA A 177 -1.71 11.89 3.27
N HIS A 178 -0.96 10.86 3.68
CA HIS A 178 -1.34 9.49 3.36
C HIS A 178 -2.71 9.15 3.97
N ASN A 179 -3.51 8.33 3.27
CA ASN A 179 -4.89 8.02 3.65
C ASN A 179 -5.05 7.51 5.10
N CYS A 180 -4.05 6.83 5.67
CA CYS A 180 -4.11 6.40 7.08
C CYS A 180 -4.33 7.54 8.06
N LEU A 181 -3.77 8.72 7.79
CA LEU A 181 -3.91 9.89 8.64
C LEU A 181 -5.30 10.52 8.47
N HIS A 182 -5.81 10.57 7.23
CA HIS A 182 -7.17 11.02 6.96
C HIS A 182 -8.22 10.12 7.63
N GLU A 183 -8.07 8.79 7.53
CA GLU A 183 -8.97 7.84 8.20
C GLU A 183 -8.84 7.89 9.73
N GLY A 184 -7.64 8.18 10.25
CA GLY A 184 -7.45 8.40 11.68
C GLY A 184 -8.20 9.64 12.18
N ALA A 185 -8.20 10.71 11.37
CA ALA A 185 -8.78 12.02 11.69
C ALA A 185 -10.31 12.12 11.55
N ARG A 186 -10.94 11.18 10.84
CA ARG A 186 -12.41 11.06 10.69
C ARG A 186 -13.04 10.37 11.89
#